data_AF-A0A8J6LJP6-F1
#
_entry.id   AF-A0A8J6LJP6-F1
#
_cell.length_a   1.000
_cell.length_b   1.000
_cell.length_c   1.000
_cell.angle_alpha   90.00
_cell.angle_beta   90.00
_cell.angle_gamma   90.00
#
_symmetry.space_group_name_H-M   'P 1'
#
loop_
_entity.id
_entity.type
_entity.pdbx_description
1 polymer ?
#
loop_
_entity_poly.entity_id
_entity_poly.type
_entity_poly.pdbx_seq_one_letter_code
_entity_poly.pdbx_strand_id
1 'polypeptide(L)'
;MGNIFVPSVSPKDWRKLLADPRKHWKKGYSARALAYCWQEANGFPSSVIRAFKNSGLDIFSDLVPLFVFPEWKVKLPGGKAASQNDIYVIGKSKDKLMTIMVEGKVNEPFDKTISEWLHDSSSGKKERLEFLLSLLCINNANIDRIRYQLLHRAASAVIEADRINASNATLLIHSFSEKYEWYDDFASFVDLFGLVAAKDSVVGPARIGAIDLYFGWVKGEKEYLNK
;
A
#
# COMPACT_ATOMS: atom_id res chain seq x y z
N MET A 1 -4.00 3.08 -22.17
CA MET A 1 -3.55 1.67 -22.29
C MET A 1 -4.76 0.79 -22.11
N GLY A 2 -4.87 -0.30 -22.87
CA GLY A 2 -5.94 -1.29 -22.69
C GLY A 2 -5.79 -2.03 -21.35
N ASN A 3 -6.90 -2.48 -20.77
CA ASN A 3 -6.93 -3.27 -19.53
C ASN A 3 -6.73 -4.76 -19.84
N ILE A 4 -5.62 -5.10 -20.49
CA ILE A 4 -5.28 -6.49 -20.85
C ILE A 4 -3.93 -6.80 -20.23
N PHE A 5 -3.88 -7.83 -19.38
CA PHE A 5 -2.70 -8.23 -18.64
C PHE A 5 -2.27 -9.65 -19.04
N VAL A 6 -0.97 -9.87 -19.10
CA VAL A 6 -0.36 -11.19 -19.32
C VAL A 6 0.30 -11.63 -18.01
N PRO A 7 0.10 -12.89 -17.57
CA PRO A 7 0.76 -13.39 -16.36
C PRO A 7 2.29 -13.24 -16.42
N SER A 8 2.87 -12.79 -15.32
CA SER A 8 4.32 -12.77 -15.13
C SER A 8 4.85 -14.18 -14.95
N VAL A 9 5.97 -14.51 -15.60
CA VAL A 9 6.63 -15.82 -15.49
C VAL A 9 7.91 -15.75 -14.66
N SER A 10 8.39 -14.55 -14.33
CA SER A 10 9.60 -14.37 -13.52
C SER A 10 9.62 -13.03 -12.79
N PRO A 11 10.37 -12.89 -11.68
CA PRO A 11 10.53 -11.60 -11.00
C PRO A 11 11.07 -10.51 -11.94
N LYS A 12 11.88 -10.88 -12.94
CA LYS A 12 12.48 -9.94 -13.90
C LYS A 12 11.44 -9.23 -14.78
N ASP A 13 10.22 -9.76 -14.91
CA ASP A 13 9.15 -9.07 -15.65
C ASP A 13 8.65 -7.84 -14.91
N TRP A 14 8.71 -7.84 -13.58
CA TRP A 14 8.36 -6.69 -12.74
C TRP A 14 9.32 -5.53 -12.98
N ARG A 15 10.61 -5.83 -13.23
CA ARG A 15 11.64 -4.81 -13.49
C ARG A 15 11.26 -3.85 -14.61
N LYS A 16 10.59 -4.34 -15.65
CA LYS A 16 10.21 -3.56 -16.83
C LYS A 16 9.13 -2.52 -16.52
N LEU A 17 8.41 -2.68 -15.42
CA LEU A 17 7.29 -1.84 -15.00
C LEU A 17 7.75 -0.66 -14.11
N LEU A 18 8.95 -0.76 -13.54
CA LEU A 18 9.52 0.28 -12.69
C LEU A 18 9.68 1.60 -13.43
N ALA A 19 9.47 2.71 -12.71
CA ALA A 19 9.70 4.06 -13.25
C ALA A 19 11.17 4.28 -13.66
N ASP A 20 12.12 3.74 -12.89
CA ASP A 20 13.55 3.71 -13.24
C ASP A 20 14.16 2.31 -12.93
N PRO A 21 14.16 1.39 -13.91
CA PRO A 21 14.66 0.04 -13.73
C PRO A 21 16.17 -0.07 -13.46
N ARG A 22 16.95 1.00 -13.68
CA ARG A 22 18.40 1.00 -13.37
C ARG A 22 18.64 1.44 -11.95
N LYS A 23 17.89 2.44 -11.48
CA LYS A 23 18.00 2.95 -10.11
C LYS A 23 17.35 2.00 -9.10
N HIS A 24 16.14 1.51 -9.36
CA HIS A 24 15.32 0.82 -8.37
C HIS A 24 15.56 -0.70 -8.31
N TRP A 25 16.03 -1.33 -9.40
CA TRP A 25 16.26 -2.77 -9.44
C TRP A 25 17.64 -3.18 -8.91
N LYS A 26 17.84 -3.08 -7.59
CA LYS A 26 19.12 -3.39 -6.93
C LYS A 26 18.90 -4.22 -5.66
N LYS A 27 19.91 -4.99 -5.27
CA LYS A 27 19.90 -5.70 -3.97
C LYS A 27 19.84 -4.68 -2.84
N GLY A 28 19.15 -5.01 -1.76
CA GLY A 28 18.91 -4.10 -0.63
C GLY A 28 17.82 -3.05 -0.86
N TYR A 29 17.10 -3.09 -1.99
CA TYR A 29 15.97 -2.19 -2.29
C TYR A 29 14.65 -2.95 -2.36
N SER A 30 13.56 -2.28 -1.97
CA SER A 30 12.23 -2.87 -1.81
C SER A 30 11.66 -3.42 -3.11
N ALA A 31 11.77 -2.69 -4.22
CA ALA A 31 11.20 -3.11 -5.52
C ALA A 31 11.66 -4.51 -5.97
N ARG A 32 12.96 -4.79 -5.85
CA ARG A 32 13.50 -6.11 -6.21
C ARG A 32 13.11 -7.17 -5.18
N ALA A 33 13.20 -6.84 -3.89
CA ALA A 33 12.83 -7.76 -2.82
C ALA A 33 11.36 -8.19 -2.92
N LEU A 34 10.44 -7.23 -3.15
CA LEU A 34 9.02 -7.48 -3.42
C LEU A 34 8.83 -8.41 -4.61
N ALA A 35 9.47 -8.12 -5.75
CA ALA A 35 9.30 -8.92 -6.94
C ALA A 35 9.66 -10.39 -6.73
N TYR A 36 10.76 -10.69 -6.02
CA TYR A 36 11.09 -12.08 -5.69
C TYR A 36 10.15 -12.66 -4.62
N CYS A 37 9.90 -11.92 -3.55
CA CYS A 37 9.07 -12.35 -2.42
C CYS A 37 7.64 -12.74 -2.86
N TRP A 38 7.02 -11.93 -3.71
CA TRP A 38 5.65 -12.16 -4.17
C TRP A 38 5.57 -13.13 -5.35
N GLN A 39 6.51 -13.10 -6.30
CA GLN A 39 6.46 -13.99 -7.45
C GLN A 39 6.81 -15.44 -7.11
N GLU A 40 7.68 -15.66 -6.12
CA GLU A 40 8.03 -17.02 -5.65
C GLU A 40 7.02 -17.57 -4.65
N ALA A 41 6.11 -16.74 -4.13
CA ALA A 41 5.06 -17.19 -3.22
C ALA A 41 3.96 -17.96 -3.97
N ASN A 42 3.48 -19.05 -3.38
CA ASN A 42 2.26 -19.73 -3.81
C ASN A 42 1.05 -19.10 -3.11
N GLY A 43 0.62 -17.92 -3.59
CA GLY A 43 -0.38 -17.08 -2.95
C GLY A 43 0.26 -15.85 -2.31
N PHE A 44 -0.05 -15.55 -1.05
CA PHE A 44 0.61 -14.48 -0.31
C PHE A 44 1.98 -14.91 0.23
N PRO A 45 2.94 -13.97 0.38
CA PRO A 45 4.17 -14.22 1.13
C PRO A 45 3.90 -14.68 2.56
N SER A 46 4.81 -15.48 3.12
CA SER A 46 4.64 -16.08 4.46
C SER A 46 4.54 -15.03 5.56
N SER A 47 5.29 -13.94 5.42
CA SER A 47 5.26 -12.75 6.28
C SER A 47 3.88 -12.09 6.30
N VAL A 48 3.26 -11.96 5.13
CA VAL A 48 1.91 -11.39 4.97
C VAL A 48 0.86 -12.32 5.59
N ILE A 49 0.92 -13.63 5.34
CA ILE A 49 0.02 -14.62 5.94
C ILE A 49 0.11 -14.58 7.48
N ARG A 50 1.33 -14.45 8.03
CA ARG A 50 1.52 -14.34 9.48
C ARG A 50 0.86 -13.07 10.04
N ALA A 51 1.01 -11.93 9.37
CA ALA A 51 0.35 -10.69 9.80
C ALA A 51 -1.18 -10.78 9.75
N PHE A 52 -1.73 -11.41 8.72
CA PHE A 52 -3.16 -11.70 8.62
C PHE A 52 -3.64 -12.57 9.79
N LYS A 53 -2.92 -13.64 10.12
CA LYS A 53 -3.26 -14.49 11.28
C LYS A 53 -3.15 -13.73 12.61
N ASN A 54 -2.09 -12.94 12.79
CA ASN A 54 -1.87 -12.15 14.00
C ASN A 54 -2.94 -11.07 14.24
N SER A 55 -3.63 -10.63 13.19
CA SER A 55 -4.71 -9.65 13.32
C SER A 55 -5.91 -10.18 14.10
N GLY A 56 -6.15 -11.50 14.08
CA GLY A 56 -7.36 -12.11 14.64
C GLY A 56 -8.67 -11.68 13.95
N LEU A 57 -8.59 -11.00 12.81
CA LEU A 57 -9.74 -10.50 12.07
C LEU A 57 -10.22 -11.55 11.06
N ASP A 58 -11.48 -11.97 11.17
CA ASP A 58 -12.09 -13.01 10.33
C ASP A 58 -12.03 -12.74 8.83
N ILE A 59 -11.99 -11.46 8.42
CA ILE A 59 -11.90 -11.13 6.98
C ILE A 59 -10.57 -11.61 6.36
N PHE A 60 -9.52 -11.77 7.17
CA PHE A 60 -8.20 -12.20 6.70
C PHE A 60 -7.92 -13.70 6.88
N SER A 61 -8.79 -14.47 7.57
CA SER A 61 -8.54 -15.89 7.86
C SER A 61 -8.52 -16.77 6.61
N ASP A 62 -9.44 -16.51 5.68
CA ASP A 62 -9.61 -17.26 4.43
C ASP A 62 -9.27 -16.41 3.18
N LEU A 63 -8.55 -15.30 3.37
CA LEU A 63 -8.23 -14.39 2.28
C LEU A 63 -7.23 -15.03 1.31
N VAL A 64 -7.62 -15.13 0.05
CA VAL A 64 -6.77 -15.60 -1.05
C VAL A 64 -6.55 -14.50 -2.08
N PRO A 65 -5.34 -14.37 -2.67
CA PRO A 65 -5.13 -13.44 -3.78
C PRO A 65 -5.71 -14.05 -5.06
N LEU A 66 -6.56 -13.30 -5.77
CA LEU A 66 -7.06 -13.67 -7.09
C LEU A 66 -6.12 -13.16 -8.20
N PHE A 67 -5.71 -11.89 -8.08
CA PHE A 67 -4.80 -11.25 -9.01
C PHE A 67 -3.83 -10.33 -8.27
N VAL A 68 -2.59 -10.27 -8.75
CA VAL A 68 -1.51 -9.43 -8.22
C VAL A 68 -0.92 -8.63 -9.36
N PHE A 69 -0.99 -7.31 -9.29
CA PHE A 69 -0.52 -6.38 -10.32
C PHE A 69 0.66 -5.55 -9.78
N PRO A 70 1.86 -5.69 -10.35
CA PRO A 70 2.99 -4.85 -9.96
C PRO A 70 2.85 -3.44 -10.55
N GLU A 71 3.40 -2.44 -9.83
CA GLU A 71 3.55 -1.06 -10.31
C GLU A 71 2.23 -0.41 -10.76
N TRP A 72 1.16 -0.61 -9.99
CA TRP A 72 -0.20 -0.19 -10.33
C TRP A 72 -0.42 1.31 -10.18
N LYS A 73 -0.93 1.95 -11.23
CA LYS A 73 -1.18 3.40 -11.25
C LYS A 73 -2.66 3.73 -11.07
N VAL A 74 -2.96 4.47 -10.01
CA VAL A 74 -4.30 5.03 -9.74
C VAL A 74 -4.29 6.53 -10.04
N LYS A 75 -5.20 6.98 -10.89
CA LYS A 75 -5.34 8.41 -11.21
C LYS A 75 -5.94 9.16 -10.01
N LEU A 76 -5.38 10.31 -9.70
CA LEU A 76 -5.85 11.21 -8.64
C LEU A 76 -6.07 12.62 -9.21
N PRO A 77 -7.06 13.39 -8.71
CA PRO A 77 -7.33 14.76 -9.16
C PRO A 77 -6.18 15.72 -8.83
N GLY A 78 -6.30 17.00 -9.22
CA GLY A 78 -5.27 18.01 -8.94
C GLY A 78 -3.97 17.89 -9.76
N GLY A 79 -3.95 17.13 -10.86
CA GLY A 79 -2.82 17.11 -11.79
C GLY A 79 -2.70 15.86 -12.66
N LYS A 80 -1.62 15.78 -13.44
CA LYS A 80 -1.34 14.65 -14.36
C LYS A 80 -0.72 13.43 -13.67
N ALA A 81 -0.07 13.61 -12.52
CA ALA A 81 0.66 12.55 -11.84
C ALA A 81 -0.29 11.59 -11.12
N ALA A 82 -0.23 10.31 -11.48
CA ALA A 82 -0.94 9.23 -10.80
C ALA A 82 -0.21 8.79 -9.52
N SER A 83 -0.92 8.12 -8.60
CA SER A 83 -0.30 7.36 -7.53
C SER A 83 0.17 6.01 -8.06
N GLN A 84 1.47 5.71 -7.99
CA GLN A 84 2.05 4.45 -8.46
C GLN A 84 2.35 3.52 -7.30
N ASN A 85 1.46 2.57 -7.00
CA ASN A 85 1.58 1.60 -5.90
C ASN A 85 2.50 0.45 -6.33
N ASP A 86 3.30 -0.09 -5.41
CA ASP A 86 4.26 -1.15 -5.77
C ASP A 86 3.52 -2.44 -6.15
N ILE A 87 2.45 -2.78 -5.43
CA ILE A 87 1.58 -3.93 -5.75
C ILE A 87 0.13 -3.57 -5.49
N TYR A 88 -0.75 -3.97 -6.39
CA TYR A 88 -2.19 -4.04 -6.19
C TYR A 88 -2.63 -5.51 -6.19
N VAL A 89 -3.30 -5.93 -5.13
CA VAL A 89 -3.92 -7.26 -5.04
C VAL A 89 -5.44 -7.12 -5.07
N ILE A 90 -6.07 -7.91 -5.93
CA ILE A 90 -7.50 -8.26 -5.80
C ILE A 90 -7.55 -9.56 -5.02
N GLY A 91 -8.04 -9.51 -3.79
CA GLY A 91 -8.24 -10.65 -2.92
C GLY A 91 -9.71 -11.02 -2.77
N LYS A 92 -9.97 -12.24 -2.33
CA LYS A 92 -11.31 -12.71 -1.98
C LYS A 92 -11.25 -13.45 -0.66
N SER A 93 -12.17 -13.09 0.24
CA SER A 93 -12.40 -13.79 1.50
C SER A 93 -13.87 -14.16 1.58
N LYS A 94 -14.17 -15.46 1.57
CA LYS A 94 -15.53 -15.98 1.38
C LYS A 94 -16.19 -15.32 0.16
N ASP A 95 -17.34 -14.68 0.29
CA ASP A 95 -18.03 -14.00 -0.81
C ASP A 95 -17.71 -12.50 -0.92
N LYS A 96 -16.71 -12.02 -0.18
CA LYS A 96 -16.32 -10.60 -0.17
C LYS A 96 -15.02 -10.39 -0.94
N LEU A 97 -15.05 -9.43 -1.87
CA LEU A 97 -13.84 -8.92 -2.52
C LEU A 97 -13.11 -7.95 -1.58
N MET A 98 -11.79 -7.90 -1.75
CA MET A 98 -10.89 -6.99 -1.07
C MET A 98 -9.85 -6.44 -2.04
N THR A 99 -9.58 -5.15 -1.94
CA THR A 99 -8.41 -4.53 -2.56
C THR A 99 -7.30 -4.41 -1.54
N ILE A 100 -6.06 -4.79 -1.90
CA ILE A 100 -4.87 -4.51 -1.07
C ILE A 100 -3.88 -3.71 -1.91
N MET A 101 -3.54 -2.51 -1.44
CA MET A 101 -2.42 -1.73 -1.99
C MET A 101 -1.20 -1.96 -1.11
N VAL A 102 -0.13 -2.47 -1.70
CA VAL A 102 1.14 -2.72 -1.02
C VAL A 102 2.14 -1.63 -1.37
N GLU A 103 2.81 -1.12 -0.35
CA GLU A 103 3.99 -0.28 -0.48
C GLU A 103 5.19 -0.99 0.15
N GLY A 104 6.24 -1.17 -0.62
CA GLY A 104 7.51 -1.75 -0.20
C GLY A 104 8.41 -0.70 0.44
N LYS A 105 9.07 -1.09 1.54
CA LYS A 105 10.08 -0.25 2.20
C LYS A 105 11.32 -1.05 2.58
N VAL A 106 12.46 -0.37 2.71
CA VAL A 106 13.64 -0.93 3.39
C VAL A 106 14.16 0.05 4.42
N ASN A 107 14.89 1.07 4.01
CA ASN A 107 15.49 2.06 4.91
C ASN A 107 15.13 3.48 4.48
N GLU A 108 14.55 3.65 3.30
CA GLU A 108 14.08 4.92 2.76
C GLU A 108 12.76 5.35 3.41
N PRO A 109 12.59 6.66 3.70
CA PRO A 109 11.35 7.17 4.28
C PRO A 109 10.16 7.07 3.32
N PHE A 110 8.98 7.33 3.89
CA PHE A 110 7.76 7.60 3.14
C PHE A 110 7.75 9.01 2.52
N ASP A 111 8.67 9.31 1.61
CA ASP A 111 8.75 10.63 0.93
C ASP A 111 8.56 11.83 1.91
N LYS A 112 8.09 12.97 1.39
CA LYS A 112 7.83 14.20 2.15
C LYS A 112 6.65 14.09 3.12
N THR A 113 6.75 14.83 4.22
CA THR A 113 5.56 15.17 5.02
C THR A 113 4.61 16.05 4.21
N ILE A 114 3.37 16.19 4.65
CA ILE A 114 2.41 17.10 4.01
C ILE A 114 2.91 18.54 4.04
N SER A 115 3.46 19.01 5.16
CA SER A 115 4.00 20.37 5.26
C SER A 115 5.14 20.62 4.27
N GLU A 116 6.10 19.69 4.17
CA GLU A 116 7.20 19.74 3.20
C GLU A 116 6.70 19.68 1.75
N TRP A 117 5.69 18.86 1.49
CA TRP A 117 5.09 18.70 0.17
C TRP A 117 4.31 19.95 -0.27
N LEU A 118 3.69 20.65 0.69
CA LEU A 118 2.91 21.88 0.48
C LEU A 118 3.74 23.18 0.46
N HIS A 119 5.01 23.17 0.88
CA HIS A 119 5.84 24.40 0.97
C HIS A 119 5.78 25.27 -0.29
N ASP A 120 5.78 24.66 -1.48
CA ASP A 120 5.52 25.34 -2.76
C ASP A 120 4.16 24.86 -3.32
N SER A 121 3.07 25.25 -2.64
CA SER A 121 1.72 24.77 -2.96
C SER A 121 1.22 25.36 -4.29
N SER A 122 0.88 24.49 -5.23
CA SER A 122 0.06 24.86 -6.39
C SER A 122 -1.42 24.62 -6.08
N SER A 123 -2.32 25.23 -6.86
CA SER A 123 -3.77 24.95 -6.77
C SER A 123 -4.06 23.45 -6.87
N GLY A 124 -3.39 22.74 -7.78
CA GLY A 124 -3.55 21.29 -7.94
C GLY A 124 -3.09 20.47 -6.74
N LYS A 125 -2.04 20.89 -6.01
CA LYS A 125 -1.66 20.21 -4.76
C LYS A 125 -2.73 20.35 -3.68
N LYS A 126 -3.33 21.53 -3.55
CA LYS A 126 -4.41 21.79 -2.59
C LYS A 126 -5.66 20.99 -2.93
N GLU A 127 -6.11 21.04 -4.19
CA GLU A 127 -7.23 20.23 -4.71
C GLU A 127 -7.02 18.74 -4.44
N ARG A 128 -5.80 18.24 -4.72
CA ARG A 128 -5.47 16.83 -4.46
C ARG A 128 -5.52 16.48 -2.98
N LEU A 129 -4.96 17.32 -2.11
CA LEU A 129 -4.97 17.05 -0.69
C LEU A 129 -6.41 17.09 -0.14
N GLU A 130 -7.20 18.10 -0.49
CA GLU A 130 -8.62 18.21 -0.13
C GLU A 130 -9.39 16.98 -0.56
N PHE A 131 -9.19 16.50 -1.79
CA PHE A 131 -9.78 15.26 -2.27
C PHE A 131 -9.36 14.05 -1.42
N LEU A 132 -8.07 13.89 -1.13
CA LEU A 132 -7.57 12.76 -0.34
C LEU A 132 -8.13 12.75 1.08
N LEU A 133 -8.18 13.91 1.74
CA LEU A 133 -8.73 14.04 3.08
C LEU A 133 -10.23 13.76 3.11
N SER A 134 -10.98 14.31 2.16
CA SER A 134 -12.42 14.07 2.01
C SER A 134 -12.72 12.59 1.77
N LEU A 135 -12.01 11.97 0.81
CA LEU A 135 -12.17 10.55 0.48
C LEU A 135 -11.89 9.65 1.70
N LEU A 136 -10.85 9.96 2.48
CA LEU A 136 -10.46 9.17 3.65
C LEU A 136 -11.19 9.58 4.93
N CYS A 137 -12.17 10.50 4.84
CA CYS A 137 -12.92 11.02 5.98
C CYS A 137 -12.03 11.59 7.10
N ILE A 138 -10.89 12.20 6.75
CA ILE A 138 -9.95 12.81 7.69
C ILE A 138 -10.32 14.29 7.87
N ASN A 139 -10.85 14.63 9.05
CA ASN A 139 -11.37 15.97 9.35
C ASN A 139 -10.42 16.84 10.21
N ASN A 140 -9.23 16.34 10.58
CA ASN A 140 -8.41 16.90 11.68
C ASN A 140 -7.24 17.82 11.26
N ALA A 141 -6.89 18.73 12.16
CA ALA A 141 -6.04 19.91 11.96
C ALA A 141 -4.51 19.72 12.13
N ASN A 142 -4.01 18.52 12.38
CA ASN A 142 -2.57 18.28 12.53
C ASN A 142 -2.06 17.16 11.64
N ILE A 143 -2.20 17.38 10.33
CA ILE A 143 -1.70 16.46 9.30
C ILE A 143 -0.30 16.84 8.82
N ASP A 144 0.25 17.98 9.25
CA ASP A 144 1.49 18.55 8.73
C ASP A 144 2.67 17.58 8.75
N ARG A 145 2.76 16.76 9.81
CA ARG A 145 3.83 15.77 10.00
C ARG A 145 3.55 14.43 9.31
N ILE A 146 2.33 14.21 8.85
CA ILE A 146 1.94 12.97 8.19
C ILE A 146 2.65 12.86 6.85
N ARG A 147 3.11 11.66 6.53
CA ARG A 147 3.76 11.37 5.25
C ARG A 147 2.73 11.37 4.14
N TYR A 148 2.89 12.27 3.18
CA TYR A 148 1.96 12.43 2.05
C TYR A 148 1.80 11.13 1.25
N GLN A 149 2.85 10.29 1.22
CA GLN A 149 2.81 9.01 0.55
C GLN A 149 1.70 8.09 1.09
N LEU A 150 1.53 8.02 2.42
CA LEU A 150 0.57 7.13 3.06
C LEU A 150 -0.88 7.48 2.69
N LEU A 151 -1.20 8.77 2.60
CA LEU A 151 -2.52 9.26 2.18
C LEU A 151 -2.89 8.74 0.79
N HIS A 152 -2.02 8.93 -0.20
CA HIS A 152 -2.38 8.57 -1.56
C HIS A 152 -2.36 7.05 -1.81
N ARG A 153 -1.67 6.26 -0.97
CA ARG A 153 -1.73 4.79 -1.01
C ARG A 153 -3.02 4.26 -0.40
N ALA A 154 -3.42 4.78 0.75
CA ALA A 154 -4.71 4.45 1.35
C ALA A 154 -5.87 4.83 0.41
N ALA A 155 -5.83 6.04 -0.17
CA ALA A 155 -6.81 6.47 -1.16
C ALA A 155 -6.84 5.57 -2.40
N SER A 156 -5.67 5.11 -2.89
CA SER A 156 -5.60 4.16 -3.99
C SER A 156 -6.34 2.85 -3.67
N ALA A 157 -6.22 2.36 -2.44
CA ALA A 157 -6.91 1.14 -2.01
C ALA A 157 -8.43 1.33 -1.99
N VAL A 158 -8.91 2.46 -1.48
CA VAL A 158 -10.35 2.78 -1.44
C VAL A 158 -10.91 2.99 -2.85
N ILE A 159 -10.23 3.74 -3.72
CA ILE A 159 -10.66 3.99 -5.10
C ILE A 159 -10.78 2.68 -5.89
N GLU A 160 -9.77 1.81 -5.79
CA GLU A 160 -9.81 0.54 -6.53
C GLU A 160 -10.78 -0.45 -5.90
N ALA A 161 -11.03 -0.40 -4.59
CA ALA A 161 -12.11 -1.16 -3.97
C ALA A 161 -13.48 -0.76 -4.52
N ASP A 162 -13.79 0.54 -4.56
CA ASP A 162 -15.03 1.07 -5.15
C ASP A 162 -15.17 0.62 -6.62
N ARG A 163 -14.10 0.76 -7.41
CA ARG A 163 -14.07 0.40 -8.83
C ARG A 163 -14.46 -1.06 -9.12
N ILE A 164 -14.16 -1.97 -8.21
CA ILE A 164 -14.48 -3.41 -8.36
C ILE A 164 -15.65 -3.86 -7.48
N ASN A 165 -16.36 -2.92 -6.84
CA ASN A 165 -17.42 -3.19 -5.85
C ASN A 165 -16.95 -4.07 -4.67
N ALA A 166 -15.70 -3.90 -4.23
CA ALA A 166 -15.21 -4.50 -2.99
C ALA A 166 -15.66 -3.67 -1.78
N SER A 167 -16.15 -4.36 -0.75
CA SER A 167 -16.51 -3.73 0.53
C SER A 167 -15.33 -3.61 1.51
N ASN A 168 -14.14 -4.08 1.11
CA ASN A 168 -12.95 -4.08 1.95
C ASN A 168 -11.74 -3.55 1.16
N ALA A 169 -10.93 -2.73 1.82
CA ALA A 169 -9.68 -2.20 1.29
C ALA A 169 -8.57 -2.34 2.33
N THR A 170 -7.33 -2.52 1.92
CA THR A 170 -6.18 -2.58 2.85
C THR A 170 -5.01 -1.78 2.29
N LEU A 171 -4.45 -0.90 3.10
CA LEU A 171 -3.09 -0.41 2.90
C LEU A 171 -2.13 -1.34 3.65
N LEU A 172 -1.22 -1.99 2.93
CA LEU A 172 -0.24 -2.91 3.49
C LEU A 172 1.18 -2.37 3.27
N ILE A 173 1.88 -2.01 4.35
CA ILE A 173 3.30 -1.73 4.25
C ILE A 173 4.06 -3.05 4.37
N HIS A 174 4.79 -3.43 3.32
CA HIS A 174 5.67 -4.59 3.33
C HIS A 174 7.11 -4.10 3.40
N SER A 175 7.62 -3.98 4.63
CA SER A 175 8.96 -3.48 4.92
C SER A 175 9.96 -4.62 5.05
N PHE A 176 11.06 -4.57 4.32
CA PHE A 176 12.22 -5.45 4.52
C PHE A 176 13.23 -4.84 5.50
N SER A 177 12.84 -3.80 6.24
CA SER A 177 13.64 -3.28 7.34
C SER A 177 13.71 -4.27 8.49
N GLU A 178 14.92 -4.66 8.87
CA GLU A 178 15.13 -5.50 10.07
C GLU A 178 14.84 -4.73 11.38
N LYS A 179 14.81 -3.39 11.32
CA LYS A 179 14.63 -2.49 12.47
C LYS A 179 13.25 -1.84 12.53
N TYR A 180 12.33 -2.20 11.63
CA TYR A 180 11.04 -1.52 11.49
C TYR A 180 11.19 -0.02 11.22
N GLU A 181 12.18 0.36 10.40
CA GLU A 181 12.37 1.75 9.98
C GLU A 181 11.06 2.33 9.44
N TRP A 182 10.74 3.56 9.85
CA TRP A 182 9.54 4.31 9.47
C TRP A 182 8.20 3.74 9.99
N TYR A 183 8.21 2.75 10.89
CA TYR A 183 6.99 2.27 11.53
C TYR A 183 6.25 3.40 12.27
N ASP A 184 6.96 4.30 12.94
CA ASP A 184 6.34 5.38 13.72
C ASP A 184 5.58 6.39 12.82
N ASP A 185 6.07 6.63 11.60
CA ASP A 185 5.35 7.42 10.59
C ASP A 185 4.05 6.72 10.14
N PHE A 186 4.10 5.40 9.93
CA PHE A 186 2.91 4.60 9.64
C PHE A 186 1.93 4.59 10.81
N ALA A 187 2.42 4.40 12.04
CA ALA A 187 1.59 4.41 13.24
C ALA A 187 0.89 5.76 13.43
N SER A 188 1.61 6.87 13.23
CA SER A 188 1.05 8.22 13.28
C SER A 188 -0.03 8.45 12.23
N PHE A 189 0.09 7.83 11.05
CA PHE A 189 -0.96 7.88 10.02
C PHE A 189 -2.19 7.05 10.39
N VAL A 190 -2.00 5.85 10.95
CA VAL A 190 -3.10 4.99 11.40
C VAL A 190 -3.89 5.64 12.54
N ASP A 191 -3.22 6.39 13.42
CA ASP A 191 -3.83 7.15 14.52
C ASP A 191 -4.85 8.20 14.03
N LEU A 192 -4.71 8.73 12.81
CA LEU A 192 -5.69 9.64 12.21
C LEU A 192 -7.10 9.03 12.10
N PHE A 193 -7.18 7.70 12.10
CA PHE A 193 -8.43 6.93 12.03
C PHE A 193 -8.89 6.44 13.41
N GLY A 194 -8.24 6.87 14.50
CA GLY A 194 -8.55 6.43 15.87
C GLY A 194 -8.14 4.97 16.14
N LEU A 195 -7.17 4.46 15.40
CA LEU A 195 -6.69 3.08 15.51
C LEU A 195 -5.26 3.06 16.04
N VAL A 196 -4.89 1.97 16.73
CA VAL A 196 -3.51 1.74 17.18
C VAL A 196 -2.84 0.77 16.22
N ALA A 197 -1.80 1.22 15.51
CA ALA A 197 -1.03 0.35 14.63
C ALA A 197 -0.34 -0.80 15.39
N ALA A 198 -0.19 -1.94 14.72
CA ALA A 198 0.53 -3.10 15.24
C ALA A 198 1.58 -3.58 14.23
N LYS A 199 2.77 -3.94 14.73
CA LYS A 199 3.84 -4.57 13.94
C LYS A 199 3.46 -6.01 13.60
N ASP A 200 3.77 -6.42 12.37
CA ASP A 200 3.51 -7.78 11.87
C ASP A 200 2.06 -8.22 12.08
N SER A 201 1.13 -7.29 11.84
CA SER A 201 -0.31 -7.47 12.02
C SER A 201 -1.08 -6.48 11.14
N VAL A 202 -2.40 -6.63 11.14
CA VAL A 202 -3.35 -5.74 10.48
C VAL A 202 -4.36 -5.23 11.50
N VAL A 203 -4.72 -3.95 11.40
CA VAL A 203 -5.67 -3.28 12.30
C VAL A 203 -6.79 -2.60 11.50
N GLY A 204 -7.89 -2.31 12.18
CA GLY A 204 -9.10 -1.72 11.60
C GLY A 204 -10.35 -2.54 11.90
N PRO A 205 -11.46 -2.29 11.18
CA PRO A 205 -11.55 -1.34 10.07
C PRO A 205 -11.74 0.11 10.52
N ALA A 206 -11.24 1.04 9.72
CA ALA A 206 -11.78 2.40 9.65
C ALA A 206 -12.87 2.43 8.56
N ARG A 207 -14.03 3.02 8.87
CA ARG A 207 -15.17 3.03 7.95
C ARG A 207 -15.10 4.22 6.99
N ILE A 208 -14.97 3.94 5.70
CA ILE A 208 -14.91 4.93 4.62
C ILE A 208 -16.14 4.75 3.72
N GLY A 209 -17.23 5.45 4.07
CA GLY A 209 -18.52 5.25 3.41
C GLY A 209 -19.01 3.80 3.52
N ALA A 210 -19.04 3.09 2.39
CA ALA A 210 -19.43 1.67 2.32
C ALA A 210 -18.26 0.67 2.49
N ILE A 211 -17.01 1.18 2.50
CA ILE A 211 -15.79 0.38 2.46
C ILE A 211 -15.15 0.32 3.85
N ASP A 212 -14.78 -0.88 4.28
CA ASP A 212 -13.96 -1.12 5.45
C ASP A 212 -12.48 -1.05 5.08
N LEU A 213 -11.77 -0.02 5.56
CA LEU A 213 -10.35 0.20 5.29
C LEU A 213 -9.50 -0.35 6.45
N TYR A 214 -8.56 -1.23 6.13
CA TYR A 214 -7.62 -1.83 7.07
C TYR A 214 -6.19 -1.35 6.81
N PHE A 215 -5.34 -1.46 7.84
CA PHE A 215 -3.95 -1.01 7.79
C PHE A 215 -3.03 -2.10 8.32
N GLY A 216 -2.08 -2.53 7.51
CA GLY A 216 -1.13 -3.58 7.87
C GLY A 216 0.31 -3.13 7.80
N TRP A 217 1.12 -3.60 8.74
CA TRP A 217 2.58 -3.51 8.67
C TRP A 217 3.17 -4.91 8.74
N VAL A 218 4.01 -5.25 7.76
CA VAL A 218 4.64 -6.56 7.63
C VAL A 218 6.15 -6.39 7.51
N LYS A 219 6.89 -7.11 8.37
CA LYS A 219 8.32 -7.34 8.16
C LYS A 219 8.53 -8.51 7.21
N GLY A 220 9.06 -8.20 6.03
CA GLY A 220 9.36 -9.14 4.97
C GLY A 220 10.54 -10.06 5.27
N GLU A 221 10.65 -11.12 4.49
CA GLU A 221 11.70 -12.12 4.66
C GLU A 221 13.05 -11.57 4.18
N LYS A 222 14.02 -11.48 5.10
CA LYS A 222 15.34 -10.88 4.88
C LYS A 222 16.10 -11.43 3.67
N GLU A 223 15.94 -12.71 3.37
CA GLU A 223 16.61 -13.37 2.24
C GLU A 223 16.35 -12.69 0.89
N TYR A 224 15.17 -12.08 0.71
CA TYR A 224 14.81 -11.39 -0.52
C TYR A 224 15.56 -10.07 -0.72
N LEU A 225 16.17 -9.49 0.32
CA LEU A 225 17.06 -8.33 0.16
C LEU A 225 18.33 -8.69 -0.62
N ASN A 226 18.78 -9.95 -0.52
CA ASN A 226 20.04 -10.41 -1.08
C ASN A 226 19.88 -11.14 -2.42
N LYS A 227 18.66 -11.48 -2.83
CA LYS A 227 18.38 -12.11 -4.12
C LYS A 227 18.63 -11.18 -5.29
#